data_AF-A0A819FZF4-F1
#
_entry.id   AF-A0A819FZF4-F1
#
_cell.length_a   1.000
_cell.length_b   1.000
_cell.length_c   1.000
_cell.angle_alpha   90.00
_cell.angle_beta   90.00
_cell.angle_gamma   90.00
#
_symmetry.space_group_name_H-M   'P 1'
#
loop_
_entity.id
_entity.type
_entity.pdbx_description
1 polymer ?
#
loop_
_entity_poly.entity_id
_entity_poly.type
_entity_poly.pdbx_seq_one_letter_code
_entity_poly.pdbx_strand_id
1 'polypeptide(L)'
;MKTYENQQNNILYNQILEHAIQCNLLIQRYFPRQDIFEQIKNYIMSTSNCPCILLGESGTGKSSIMAKVVREIPIWYSATNSLSVIIRFLGATPSSSDIRRPLISIIEQICTIYHLDKPSNVDNVKENLENILMHIPKDQYLILLLDAIDQLQSVDLKNLSIWLPTKFPSANIKCIISTISEIEIERTTIDIRQQLRTIYKNDIIEIEINALDENLAQQV
;
A
#
# COMPACT_ATOMS: atom_id res chain seq x y z
N MET A 1 9.78 -23.92 19.53
CA MET A 1 10.08 -22.58 19.00
C MET A 1 10.62 -22.63 17.57
N LYS A 2 11.81 -23.21 17.31
CA LYS A 2 12.41 -23.26 15.95
C LYS A 2 11.51 -23.78 14.82
N THR A 3 10.68 -24.79 15.07
CA THR A 3 9.78 -25.36 14.04
C THR A 3 8.59 -24.46 13.70
N TYR A 4 8.05 -23.75 14.70
CA TYR A 4 6.95 -22.81 14.51
C TYR A 4 7.42 -21.50 13.88
N GLU A 5 8.60 -21.00 14.27
CA GLU A 5 9.25 -19.85 13.62
C GLU A 5 9.56 -20.15 12.15
N ASN A 6 10.08 -21.35 11.84
CA ASN A 6 10.30 -21.77 10.46
C ASN A 6 8.99 -21.88 9.65
N GLN A 7 7.91 -22.36 10.27
CA GLN A 7 6.59 -22.40 9.60
C GLN A 7 6.01 -21.00 9.36
N GLN A 8 6.09 -20.10 10.33
CA GLN A 8 5.65 -18.70 10.16
C GLN A 8 6.48 -17.97 9.11
N ASN A 9 7.80 -18.15 9.11
CA ASN A 9 8.68 -17.58 8.09
C ASN A 9 8.31 -18.08 6.69
N ASN A 10 7.93 -19.35 6.55
CA ASN A 10 7.44 -19.88 5.26
C ASN A 10 6.09 -19.28 4.85
N ILE A 11 5.16 -19.02 5.79
CA ILE A 11 3.87 -18.39 5.47
C ILE A 11 4.09 -16.95 4.99
N LEU A 12 4.87 -16.16 5.72
CA LEU A 12 5.18 -14.78 5.35
C LEU A 12 5.90 -14.73 4.01
N TYR A 13 6.89 -15.61 3.80
CA TYR A 13 7.63 -15.70 2.55
C TYR A 13 6.71 -16.02 1.36
N ASN A 14 5.83 -17.00 1.49
CA ASN A 14 4.89 -17.36 0.42
C ASN A 14 3.95 -16.19 0.10
N GLN A 15 3.44 -15.48 1.10
CA GLN A 15 2.59 -14.31 0.88
C GLN A 15 3.33 -13.17 0.17
N ILE A 16 4.59 -12.91 0.55
CA ILE A 16 5.43 -11.91 -0.12
C ILE A 16 5.65 -12.31 -1.59
N LEU A 17 5.92 -13.59 -1.84
CA LEU A 17 6.07 -14.12 -3.20
C LEU A 17 4.80 -13.94 -4.04
N GLU A 18 3.62 -14.21 -3.48
CA GLU A 18 2.34 -14.02 -4.17
C GLU A 18 2.17 -12.57 -4.65
N HIS A 19 2.45 -11.59 -3.78
CA HIS A 19 2.38 -10.18 -4.17
C HIS A 19 3.45 -9.78 -5.20
N ALA A 20 4.65 -10.38 -5.14
CA ALA A 20 5.69 -10.15 -6.15
C ALA A 20 5.31 -10.76 -7.52
N ILE A 21 4.73 -11.96 -7.53
CA ILE A 21 4.19 -12.60 -8.75
C ILE A 21 3.08 -11.74 -9.34
N GLN A 22 2.16 -11.25 -8.50
CA GLN A 22 1.09 -10.35 -8.94
C GLN A 22 1.62 -9.07 -9.59
N CYS A 23 2.70 -8.49 -9.06
CA CYS A 23 3.36 -7.34 -9.71
C CYS A 23 3.81 -7.68 -11.14
N ASN A 24 4.48 -8.83 -11.32
CA ASN A 24 4.96 -9.24 -12.63
C ASN A 24 3.83 -9.47 -13.63
N LEU A 25 2.71 -10.06 -13.20
CA LEU A 25 1.54 -10.28 -14.04
C LEU A 25 0.88 -8.96 -14.48
N LEU A 26 0.73 -8.00 -13.56
CA LEU A 26 0.11 -6.71 -13.84
C LEU A 26 0.96 -5.85 -14.78
N ILE A 27 2.28 -5.92 -14.67
CA ILE A 27 3.21 -5.18 -15.53
C ILE A 27 3.13 -5.62 -16.99
N GLN A 28 2.78 -6.88 -17.29
CA GLN A 28 2.68 -7.39 -18.66
C GLN A 28 1.58 -6.70 -19.47
N ARG A 29 0.57 -6.14 -18.81
CA ARG A 29 -0.59 -5.47 -19.43
C ARG A 29 -0.60 -3.96 -19.14
N TYR A 30 0.54 -3.41 -18.75
CA TYR A 30 0.66 -2.02 -18.36
C TYR A 30 0.73 -1.10 -19.58
N PHE A 31 -0.14 -0.09 -19.58
CA PHE A 31 -0.09 1.02 -20.53
C PHE A 31 0.66 2.21 -19.91
N PRO A 32 1.65 2.80 -20.61
CA PRO A 32 2.43 3.93 -20.09
C PRO A 32 1.58 5.14 -19.67
N ARG A 33 1.86 5.68 -18.47
CA ARG A 33 1.26 6.90 -17.91
C ARG A 33 2.33 7.78 -17.26
N GLN A 34 3.14 8.44 -18.07
CA GLN A 34 4.35 9.14 -17.59
C GLN A 34 4.05 10.26 -16.59
N ASP A 35 2.97 11.00 -16.82
CA ASP A 35 2.46 12.07 -15.97
C ASP A 35 2.14 11.58 -14.55
N ILE A 36 1.49 10.43 -14.43
CA ILE A 36 1.17 9.79 -13.14
C ILE A 36 2.45 9.33 -12.44
N PHE A 37 3.38 8.74 -13.19
CA PHE A 37 4.66 8.27 -12.64
C PHE A 37 5.51 9.41 -12.12
N GLU A 38 5.52 10.55 -12.81
CA GLU A 38 6.22 11.74 -12.36
C GLU A 38 5.62 12.30 -11.06
N GLN A 39 4.29 12.36 -10.95
CA GLN A 39 3.62 12.77 -9.71
C GLN A 39 3.96 11.84 -8.53
N ILE A 40 3.91 10.52 -8.75
CA ILE A 40 4.26 9.52 -7.72
C ILE A 40 5.73 9.63 -7.33
N LYS A 41 6.64 9.80 -8.31
CA LYS A 41 8.06 9.99 -8.05
C LYS A 41 8.30 11.26 -7.24
N ASN A 42 7.66 12.37 -7.60
CA ASN A 42 7.77 13.64 -6.88
C ASN A 42 7.29 13.49 -5.43
N TYR A 43 6.20 12.77 -5.20
CA TYR A 43 5.74 12.43 -3.85
C TYR A 43 6.78 11.62 -3.06
N ILE A 44 7.27 10.52 -3.63
CA ILE A 44 8.23 9.62 -2.97
C ILE A 44 9.54 10.35 -2.63
N MET A 45 10.00 11.24 -3.51
CA MET A 45 11.25 11.99 -3.30
C MET A 45 11.08 13.26 -2.45
N SER A 46 9.84 13.66 -2.13
CA SER A 46 9.56 14.84 -1.31
C SER A 46 9.86 14.63 0.18
N THR A 47 9.80 15.70 0.97
CA THR A 47 9.85 15.65 2.44
C THR A 47 8.48 15.38 3.09
N SER A 48 7.41 15.19 2.30
CA SER A 48 6.08 14.93 2.84
C SER A 48 6.02 13.59 3.57
N ASN A 49 5.32 13.54 4.69
CA ASN A 49 5.02 12.31 5.44
C ASN A 49 3.51 12.01 5.46
N CYS A 50 2.71 12.71 4.65
CA CYS A 50 1.32 12.31 4.43
C CYS A 50 1.22 11.19 3.39
N PRO A 51 0.15 10.39 3.38
CA PRO A 51 -0.03 9.37 2.36
C PRO A 51 -0.41 9.99 1.00
N CYS A 52 -0.04 9.29 -0.07
CA CYS A 52 -0.50 9.55 -1.41
C CYS A 52 -1.65 8.61 -1.76
N ILE A 53 -2.77 9.15 -2.21
CA ILE A 53 -3.98 8.42 -2.59
C ILE A 53 -4.09 8.40 -4.12
N LEU A 54 -4.04 7.22 -4.72
CA LEU A 54 -4.36 7.01 -6.13
C LEU A 54 -5.86 6.73 -6.24
N LEU A 55 -6.59 7.71 -6.77
CA LEU A 55 -8.03 7.64 -6.99
C LEU A 55 -8.33 7.35 -8.45
N GLY A 56 -9.44 6.68 -8.72
CA GLY A 56 -9.91 6.46 -10.08
C GLY A 56 -10.96 5.36 -10.11
N GLU A 57 -11.74 5.29 -11.18
CA GLU A 57 -12.77 4.27 -11.30
C GLU A 57 -12.20 2.84 -11.36
N SER A 58 -13.06 1.85 -11.16
CA SER A 58 -12.67 0.45 -11.36
C SER A 58 -12.21 0.23 -12.80
N GLY A 59 -11.11 -0.51 -12.99
CA GLY A 59 -10.56 -0.78 -14.32
C GLY A 59 -9.67 0.30 -14.94
N THR A 60 -9.46 1.46 -14.31
CA THR A 60 -8.59 2.53 -14.88
C THR A 60 -7.08 2.21 -14.85
N GLY A 61 -6.70 1.08 -14.23
CA GLY A 61 -5.33 0.57 -14.23
C GLY A 61 -4.50 0.85 -12.97
N LYS A 62 -5.13 1.30 -11.87
CA LYS A 62 -4.46 1.60 -10.58
C LYS A 62 -3.51 0.50 -10.11
N SER A 63 -3.95 -0.76 -10.07
CA SER A 63 -3.10 -1.89 -9.65
C SER A 63 -1.89 -2.10 -10.57
N SER A 64 -2.04 -1.85 -11.88
CA SER A 64 -0.92 -1.93 -12.83
C SER A 64 0.08 -0.79 -12.64
N ILE A 65 -0.41 0.42 -12.30
CA ILE A 65 0.43 1.55 -11.90
C ILE A 65 1.19 1.20 -10.63
N MET A 66 0.53 0.70 -9.58
CA MET A 66 1.15 0.29 -8.32
C MET A 66 2.24 -0.77 -8.53
N ALA A 67 1.97 -1.80 -9.32
CA ALA A 67 2.94 -2.83 -9.67
C ALA A 67 4.17 -2.26 -10.41
N LYS A 68 3.93 -1.37 -11.37
CA LYS A 68 5.00 -0.73 -12.13
C LYS A 68 5.80 0.24 -11.25
N VAL A 69 5.19 0.97 -10.32
CA VAL A 69 5.87 1.83 -9.33
C VAL A 69 6.83 1.02 -8.48
N VAL A 70 6.42 -0.15 -7.98
CA VAL A 70 7.33 -1.06 -7.22
C VAL A 70 8.60 -1.37 -8.00
N ARG A 71 8.50 -1.56 -9.32
CA ARG A 71 9.66 -1.83 -10.19
C ARG A 71 10.54 -0.60 -10.43
N GLU A 72 9.95 0.60 -10.46
CA GLU A 72 10.68 1.84 -10.76
C GLU A 72 11.35 2.46 -9.53
N ILE A 73 10.78 2.26 -8.34
CA ILE A 73 11.29 2.84 -7.09
C ILE A 73 12.81 2.64 -6.90
N PRO A 74 13.38 1.42 -7.07
CA PRO A 74 14.82 1.21 -6.89
C PRO A 74 15.69 2.07 -7.83
N ILE A 75 15.16 2.49 -8.98
CA ILE A 75 15.86 3.34 -9.96
C ILE A 75 15.87 4.81 -9.51
N TRP A 76 14.91 5.22 -8.67
CA TRP A 76 14.80 6.59 -8.18
C TRP A 76 15.74 6.89 -7.00
N TYR A 77 16.24 5.84 -6.35
CA TYR A 77 17.18 5.93 -5.23
C TYR A 77 18.60 5.57 -5.68
N SER A 78 19.60 6.06 -4.94
CA SER A 78 20.98 5.65 -5.17
C SER A 78 21.21 4.24 -4.62
N ALA A 79 22.18 3.51 -5.18
CA ALA A 79 22.54 2.17 -4.71
C ALA A 79 23.02 2.13 -3.25
N THR A 80 23.39 3.28 -2.67
CA THR A 80 23.78 3.42 -1.26
C THR A 80 22.62 3.62 -0.30
N ASN A 81 21.39 3.85 -0.80
CA ASN A 81 20.23 3.98 0.07
C ASN A 81 19.73 2.60 0.51
N SER A 82 19.57 2.40 1.83
CA SER A 82 18.83 1.25 2.35
C SER A 82 17.34 1.49 2.09
N LEU A 83 16.78 0.82 1.09
CA LEU A 83 15.39 1.00 0.64
C LEU A 83 14.64 -0.33 0.69
N SER A 84 13.46 -0.30 1.28
CA SER A 84 12.52 -1.42 1.30
C SER A 84 11.16 -1.01 0.76
N VAL A 85 10.62 -1.85 -0.11
CA VAL A 85 9.30 -1.66 -0.72
C VAL A 85 8.40 -2.81 -0.31
N ILE A 86 7.27 -2.48 0.30
CA ILE A 86 6.26 -3.45 0.71
C ILE A 86 4.98 -3.14 -0.04
N ILE A 87 4.49 -4.09 -0.84
CA ILE A 87 3.19 -4.00 -1.49
C ILE A 87 2.25 -5.08 -0.95
N ARG A 88 0.98 -4.70 -0.76
CA ARG A 88 -0.14 -5.62 -0.53
C ARG A 88 -1.26 -5.29 -1.51
N PHE A 89 -1.61 -6.26 -2.33
CA PHE A 89 -2.83 -6.24 -3.14
C PHE A 89 -3.98 -6.75 -2.28
N LEU A 90 -4.85 -5.84 -1.85
CA LEU A 90 -6.00 -6.15 -1.01
C LEU A 90 -7.14 -6.64 -1.92
N GLY A 91 -7.84 -7.70 -1.52
CA GLY A 91 -8.89 -8.34 -2.33
C GLY A 91 -8.40 -9.32 -3.41
N ALA A 92 -7.08 -9.46 -3.64
CA ALA A 92 -6.53 -10.41 -4.62
C ALA A 92 -6.74 -11.89 -4.22
N THR A 93 -6.90 -12.16 -2.91
CA THR A 93 -7.23 -13.48 -2.37
C THR A 93 -8.31 -13.37 -1.30
N PRO A 94 -9.13 -14.42 -1.04
CA PRO A 94 -10.11 -14.41 0.04
C PRO A 94 -9.51 -14.15 1.43
N SER A 95 -8.21 -14.44 1.62
CA SER A 95 -7.50 -14.16 2.88
C SER A 95 -7.09 -12.68 3.04
N SER A 96 -7.16 -11.88 1.96
CA SER A 96 -6.80 -10.46 1.93
C SER A 96 -7.99 -9.50 2.01
N SER A 97 -9.22 -10.02 2.15
CA SER A 97 -10.43 -9.20 2.39
C SER A 97 -10.62 -8.84 3.86
N ASP A 98 -9.98 -9.57 4.79
CA ASP A 98 -9.89 -9.24 6.22
C ASP A 98 -8.58 -8.48 6.46
N ILE A 99 -8.67 -7.18 6.71
CA ILE A 99 -7.50 -6.29 6.80
C ILE A 99 -6.53 -6.67 7.92
N ARG A 100 -6.99 -7.39 8.94
CA ARG A 100 -6.14 -7.80 10.07
C ARG A 100 -4.98 -8.66 9.60
N ARG A 101 -5.19 -9.58 8.65
CA ARG A 101 -4.15 -10.50 8.17
C ARG A 101 -3.07 -9.78 7.34
N PRO A 102 -3.39 -8.97 6.32
CA PRO A 102 -2.40 -8.13 5.64
C PRO A 102 -1.62 -7.23 6.59
N LEU A 103 -2.26 -6.62 7.59
CA LEU A 103 -1.57 -5.74 8.54
C LEU A 103 -0.56 -6.49 9.42
N ILE A 104 -0.94 -7.66 9.96
CA ILE A 104 -0.01 -8.51 10.72
C ILE A 104 1.19 -8.89 9.85
N SER A 105 0.95 -9.31 8.60
CA SER A 105 2.00 -9.65 7.65
C SER A 105 2.92 -8.46 7.31
N ILE A 106 2.36 -7.26 7.15
CA ILE A 106 3.15 -6.03 6.96
C ILE A 106 4.04 -5.78 8.19
N ILE A 107 3.48 -5.86 9.40
CA ILE A 107 4.22 -5.69 10.65
C ILE A 107 5.38 -6.68 10.73
N GLU A 108 5.11 -7.97 10.49
CA GLU A 108 6.14 -9.02 10.53
C GLU A 108 7.22 -8.82 9.47
N GLN A 109 6.84 -8.38 8.26
CA GLN A 109 7.80 -8.07 7.21
C GLN A 109 8.69 -6.87 7.58
N ILE A 110 8.11 -5.80 8.12
CA ILE A 110 8.88 -4.63 8.59
C ILE A 110 9.84 -5.04 9.71
N CYS A 111 9.37 -5.78 10.71
CA CYS A 111 10.22 -6.24 11.81
C CYS A 111 11.39 -7.09 11.31
N THR A 112 11.14 -7.94 10.31
CA THR A 112 12.17 -8.79 9.69
C THR A 112 13.22 -7.97 8.94
N ILE A 113 12.78 -7.00 8.13
CA ILE A 113 13.66 -6.15 7.30
C ILE A 113 14.55 -5.26 8.16
N TYR A 114 13.97 -4.63 9.19
CA TYR A 114 14.66 -3.63 10.01
C TYR A 114 15.21 -4.19 11.33
N HIS A 115 15.15 -5.52 11.51
CA HIS A 115 15.57 -6.21 12.73
C HIS A 115 14.93 -5.63 14.01
N LEU A 116 13.63 -5.33 13.94
CA LEU A 116 12.84 -4.81 15.06
C LEU A 116 12.17 -5.95 15.83
N ASP A 117 11.89 -5.70 17.11
CA ASP A 117 11.15 -6.65 17.94
C ASP A 117 9.69 -6.76 17.47
N LYS A 118 9.21 -7.99 17.33
CA LYS A 118 7.81 -8.25 17.01
C LYS A 118 6.91 -7.87 18.20
N PRO A 119 5.71 -7.31 17.96
CA PRO A 119 4.74 -7.08 19.02
C PRO A 119 4.41 -8.36 19.78
N SER A 120 4.31 -8.27 21.11
CA SER A 120 4.00 -9.41 21.99
C SER A 120 2.56 -9.91 21.84
N ASN A 121 1.65 -9.05 21.38
CA ASN A 121 0.30 -9.40 20.94
C ASN A 121 -0.04 -8.64 19.65
N VAL A 122 -1.03 -9.14 18.92
CA VAL A 122 -1.49 -8.56 17.65
C VAL A 122 -2.95 -8.08 17.73
N ASP A 123 -3.46 -7.83 18.94
CA ASP A 123 -4.87 -7.48 19.14
C ASP A 123 -5.19 -6.11 18.56
N ASN A 124 -4.34 -5.12 18.82
CA ASN A 124 -4.46 -3.79 18.25
C ASN A 124 -3.49 -3.59 17.07
N VAL A 125 -3.84 -4.16 15.91
CA VAL A 125 -2.98 -4.14 14.70
C VAL A 125 -2.62 -2.72 14.24
N LYS A 126 -3.51 -1.74 14.40
CA LYS A 126 -3.24 -0.34 14.04
C LYS A 126 -2.14 0.26 14.90
N GLU A 127 -2.30 0.17 16.23
CA GLU A 127 -1.34 0.71 17.18
C GLU A 127 0.02 0.01 17.04
N ASN A 128 0.01 -1.32 16.85
CA ASN A 128 1.22 -2.07 16.58
C ASN A 128 1.94 -1.60 15.32
N LEU A 129 1.23 -1.36 14.22
CA LEU A 129 1.82 -0.82 13.00
C LEU A 129 2.37 0.60 13.22
N GLU A 130 1.60 1.49 13.84
CA GLU A 130 2.05 2.85 14.19
C GLU A 130 3.32 2.82 15.06
N ASN A 131 3.38 1.93 16.05
CA ASN A 131 4.54 1.73 16.90
C ASN A 131 5.77 1.24 16.13
N ILE A 132 5.62 0.23 15.29
CA ILE A 132 6.72 -0.31 14.49
C ILE A 132 7.26 0.73 13.51
N LEU A 133 6.39 1.52 12.87
CA LEU A 133 6.81 2.60 11.97
C LEU A 133 7.68 3.64 12.68
N MET A 134 7.44 3.93 13.98
CA MET A 134 8.25 4.88 14.75
C MET A 134 9.68 4.40 15.01
N HIS A 135 9.94 3.09 14.91
CA HIS A 135 11.24 2.50 15.20
C HIS A 135 12.10 2.27 13.95
N ILE A 136 11.59 2.59 12.75
CA ILE A 136 12.37 2.52 11.52
C ILE A 136 13.52 3.56 11.58
N PRO A 137 14.78 3.15 11.36
CA PRO A 137 15.92 4.08 11.37
C PRO A 137 15.74 5.21 10.35
N LYS A 138 16.11 6.45 10.74
CA LYS A 138 15.89 7.66 9.92
C LYS A 138 16.69 7.68 8.62
N ASP A 139 17.75 6.88 8.53
CA ASP A 139 18.64 6.73 7.38
C ASP A 139 18.22 5.59 6.43
N GLN A 140 17.14 4.87 6.75
CA GLN A 140 16.60 3.80 5.92
C GLN A 140 15.18 4.11 5.46
N TYR A 141 14.82 3.71 4.24
CA TYR A 141 13.59 4.11 3.58
C TYR A 141 12.59 2.96 3.49
N LEU A 142 11.34 3.23 3.90
CA LEU A 142 10.22 2.32 3.70
C LEU A 142 9.20 2.96 2.75
N ILE A 143 8.82 2.23 1.70
CA ILE A 143 7.67 2.60 0.87
C ILE A 143 6.62 1.48 0.99
N LEU A 144 5.48 1.82 1.59
CA LEU A 144 4.33 0.95 1.75
C LEU A 144 3.30 1.25 0.66
N LEU A 145 2.85 0.23 -0.05
CA LEU A 145 1.82 0.30 -1.08
C LEU A 145 0.65 -0.60 -0.69
N LEU A 146 -0.53 0.00 -0.49
CA LEU A 146 -1.78 -0.69 -0.23
C LEU A 146 -2.68 -0.53 -1.45
N ASP A 147 -2.80 -1.57 -2.26
CA ASP A 147 -3.61 -1.53 -3.48
C ASP A 147 -5.04 -2.03 -3.20
N ALA A 148 -6.02 -1.30 -3.73
CA ALA A 148 -7.44 -1.64 -3.74
C ALA A 148 -8.06 -1.81 -2.36
N ILE A 149 -7.91 -0.80 -1.48
CA ILE A 149 -8.55 -0.86 -0.14
C ILE A 149 -10.08 -1.00 -0.23
N ASP A 150 -10.70 -0.56 -1.32
CA ASP A 150 -12.13 -0.72 -1.63
C ASP A 150 -12.58 -2.18 -1.82
N GLN A 151 -11.64 -3.12 -1.95
CA GLN A 151 -11.96 -4.56 -2.03
C GLN A 151 -11.94 -5.26 -0.66
N LEU A 152 -11.72 -4.52 0.43
CA LEU A 152 -11.87 -5.05 1.78
C LEU A 152 -13.33 -5.34 2.11
N GLN A 153 -13.56 -6.17 3.14
CA GLN A 153 -14.90 -6.45 3.64
C GLN A 153 -15.59 -5.17 4.17
N SER A 154 -16.93 -5.19 4.16
CA SER A 154 -17.76 -4.03 4.53
C SER A 154 -17.46 -3.46 5.92
N VAL A 155 -17.15 -4.31 6.90
CA VAL A 155 -16.78 -3.88 8.25
C VAL A 155 -15.50 -3.04 8.27
N ASP A 156 -14.52 -3.39 7.45
CA ASP A 156 -13.24 -2.68 7.38
C ASP A 156 -13.36 -1.36 6.59
N LEU A 157 -14.29 -1.29 5.63
CA LEU A 157 -14.60 -0.10 4.84
C LEU A 157 -15.47 0.94 5.56
N LYS A 158 -16.36 0.47 6.45
CA LYS A 158 -17.28 1.35 7.22
C LYS A 158 -16.53 2.33 8.11
N ASN A 159 -15.32 1.98 8.57
CA ASN A 159 -14.47 2.90 9.31
C ASN A 159 -12.98 2.57 9.14
N LEU A 160 -12.33 3.25 8.20
CA LEU A 160 -10.90 3.06 7.94
C LEU A 160 -10.01 3.46 9.13
N SER A 161 -10.48 4.34 10.03
CA SER A 161 -9.67 4.85 11.15
C SER A 161 -9.38 3.78 12.21
N ILE A 162 -10.08 2.65 12.18
CA ILE A 162 -9.88 1.52 13.11
C ILE A 162 -8.57 0.80 12.82
N TRP A 163 -8.17 0.70 11.56
CA TRP A 163 -7.05 -0.14 11.13
C TRP A 163 -5.94 0.65 10.43
N LEU A 164 -6.27 1.76 9.77
CA LEU A 164 -5.31 2.53 9.00
C LEU A 164 -4.49 3.46 9.91
N PRO A 165 -3.16 3.51 9.80
CA PRO A 165 -2.33 4.45 10.54
C PRO A 165 -2.75 5.90 10.30
N THR A 166 -2.85 6.68 11.37
CA THR A 166 -3.26 8.09 11.31
C THR A 166 -2.10 9.04 11.00
N LYS A 167 -0.86 8.58 11.15
CA LYS A 167 0.37 9.35 10.91
C LYS A 167 1.48 8.44 10.41
N PHE A 168 2.32 8.96 9.53
CA PHE A 168 3.63 8.37 9.24
C PHE A 168 4.71 9.24 9.90
N PRO A 169 5.60 8.64 10.73
CA PRO A 169 6.37 9.40 11.71
C PRO A 169 7.52 10.21 11.11
N SER A 170 7.93 9.93 9.88
CA SER A 170 9.11 10.56 9.28
C SER A 170 9.07 10.51 7.74
N ALA A 171 9.81 11.43 7.11
CA ALA A 171 9.84 11.58 5.65
C ALA A 171 10.50 10.42 4.90
N ASN A 172 11.26 9.54 5.58
CA ASN A 172 11.80 8.31 5.00
C ASN A 172 10.76 7.18 4.88
N ILE A 173 9.54 7.40 5.39
CA ILE A 173 8.43 6.45 5.30
C ILE A 173 7.35 7.05 4.39
N LYS A 174 7.03 6.34 3.32
CA LYS A 174 5.99 6.73 2.35
C LYS A 174 4.88 5.70 2.35
N CYS A 175 3.65 6.17 2.13
CA CYS A 175 2.49 5.30 1.99
C CYS A 175 1.70 5.71 0.75
N ILE A 176 1.45 4.75 -0.12
CA ILE A 176 0.64 4.91 -1.31
C ILE A 176 -0.57 4.00 -1.17
N ILE A 177 -1.77 4.57 -1.26
CA ILE A 177 -3.04 3.84 -1.11
C ILE A 177 -3.81 4.00 -2.42
N SER A 178 -4.24 2.90 -3.05
CA SER A 178 -5.10 2.97 -4.23
C SER A 178 -6.55 2.63 -3.88
N THR A 179 -7.50 3.37 -4.44
CA THR A 179 -8.92 3.11 -4.22
C THR A 179 -9.85 3.75 -5.26
N ILE A 180 -11.13 3.36 -5.24
CA ILE A 180 -12.22 4.15 -5.83
C ILE A 180 -12.71 5.18 -4.81
N SER A 181 -13.33 6.27 -5.28
CA SER A 181 -13.79 7.35 -4.38
C SER A 181 -14.92 6.89 -3.44
N GLU A 182 -15.89 6.15 -3.98
CA GLU A 182 -17.11 5.75 -3.28
C GLU A 182 -17.48 4.32 -3.66
N ILE A 183 -18.09 3.59 -2.72
CA ILE A 183 -18.60 2.23 -2.94
C ILE A 183 -19.99 2.07 -2.33
N GLU A 184 -20.90 1.38 -3.03
CA GLU A 184 -22.21 1.02 -2.51
C GLU A 184 -22.18 -0.37 -1.85
N ILE A 185 -22.54 -0.45 -0.57
CA ILE A 185 -22.62 -1.69 0.20
C ILE A 185 -23.93 -1.70 0.98
N GLU A 186 -24.73 -2.76 0.84
CA GLU A 186 -25.97 -2.92 1.63
C GLU A 186 -26.93 -1.70 1.55
N ARG A 187 -27.00 -1.04 0.38
CA ARG A 187 -27.77 0.21 0.14
C ARG A 187 -27.24 1.44 0.90
N THR A 188 -26.00 1.39 1.38
CA THR A 188 -25.29 2.52 1.98
C THR A 188 -24.10 2.88 1.10
N THR A 189 -23.97 4.16 0.75
CA THR A 189 -22.77 4.68 0.10
C THR A 189 -21.70 4.93 1.15
N ILE A 190 -20.53 4.34 0.95
CA ILE A 190 -19.33 4.59 1.74
C ILE A 190 -18.42 5.49 0.92
N ASP A 191 -18.22 6.71 1.40
CA ASP A 191 -17.28 7.68 0.82
C ASP A 191 -15.87 7.43 1.40
N ILE A 192 -15.06 6.67 0.66
CA ILE A 192 -13.70 6.28 1.05
C ILE A 192 -12.79 7.50 1.01
N ARG A 193 -12.92 8.35 -0.02
CA ARG A 193 -12.12 9.57 -0.18
C ARG A 193 -12.30 10.51 1.02
N GLN A 194 -13.54 10.76 1.43
CA GLN A 194 -13.84 11.65 2.55
C GLN A 194 -13.38 11.08 3.89
N GLN A 195 -13.46 9.75 4.09
CA GLN A 195 -12.87 9.10 5.26
C GLN A 195 -11.35 9.32 5.32
N LEU A 196 -10.62 9.11 4.21
CA LEU A 196 -9.17 9.35 4.13
C LEU A 196 -8.83 10.80 4.43
N ARG A 197 -9.54 11.76 3.83
CA ARG A 197 -9.38 13.19 4.13
C ARG A 197 -9.61 13.50 5.60
N THR A 198 -10.58 12.86 6.24
CA THR A 198 -10.88 13.06 7.67
C THR A 198 -9.77 12.49 8.56
N ILE A 199 -9.31 11.26 8.28
CA ILE A 199 -8.25 10.58 9.03
C ILE A 199 -6.96 11.40 9.03
N TYR A 200 -6.60 11.94 7.87
CA TYR A 200 -5.37 12.69 7.67
C TYR A 200 -5.57 14.21 7.72
N LYS A 201 -6.74 14.70 8.14
CA LYS A 201 -7.05 16.15 8.31
C LYS A 201 -6.77 16.98 7.05
N ASN A 202 -7.07 16.43 5.88
CA ASN A 202 -6.77 16.98 4.54
C ASN A 202 -5.28 17.11 4.18
N ASP A 203 -4.37 16.61 5.03
CA ASP A 203 -2.97 16.44 4.69
C ASP A 203 -2.79 15.11 3.96
N ILE A 204 -3.11 15.10 2.67
CA ILE A 204 -2.95 13.98 1.75
C ILE A 204 -2.53 14.51 0.37
N ILE A 205 -1.87 13.66 -0.42
CA ILE A 205 -1.65 13.94 -1.84
C ILE A 205 -2.62 13.08 -2.63
N GLU A 206 -3.47 13.67 -3.46
CA GLU A 206 -4.42 12.94 -4.31
C GLU A 206 -3.94 12.96 -5.76
N ILE A 207 -3.85 11.77 -6.37
CA ILE A 207 -3.52 11.59 -7.79
C ILE A 207 -4.70 10.88 -8.45
N GLU A 208 -5.39 11.58 -9.35
CA GLU A 208 -6.55 11.06 -10.08
C GLU A 208 -6.11 10.29 -11.33
N ILE A 209 -6.62 9.07 -11.48
CA ILE A 209 -6.35 8.15 -12.60
C ILE A 209 -7.60 8.06 -13.46
N ASN A 210 -7.59 8.81 -14.56
CA ASN A 210 -8.66 8.77 -15.55
C ASN A 210 -8.53 7.53 -16.46
N ALA A 211 -9.64 7.10 -17.06
CA ALA A 211 -9.63 6.10 -18.12
C ALA A 211 -8.66 6.51 -19.24
N LEU A 212 -8.08 5.54 -19.93
CA LEU A 212 -7.30 5.83 -21.13
C LEU A 212 -8.26 6.32 -22.21
N ASP A 213 -7.94 7.42 -22.88
CA ASP A 213 -8.68 7.82 -24.09
C ASP A 213 -8.60 6.68 -25.11
N GLU A 214 -9.74 6.31 -25.71
CA GLU A 214 -9.86 5.18 -26.66
C GLU A 214 -8.86 5.27 -27.83
N ASN A 215 -8.40 6.48 -28.17
CA ASN A 215 -7.41 6.73 -29.22
C ASN A 215 -5.98 6.26 -28.87
N LEU A 216 -5.62 6.18 -27.58
CA LEU A 216 -4.31 5.68 -27.13
C LEU A 216 -4.27 4.14 -27.06
N ALA A 217 -5.42 3.50 -26.81
CA ALA A 217 -5.54 2.04 -26.75
C ALA A 217 -5.38 1.37 -28.13
N GLN A 218 -5.63 2.10 -29.22
CA GLN A 218 -5.47 1.62 -30.60
C GLN A 218 -4.05 1.75 -31.17
N GLN A 219 -3.12 2.36 -30.43
CA GLN A 219 -1.72 2.57 -30.87
C GLN A 219 -0.73 1.54 -30.30
N VAL A 220 -1.23 0.46 -29.69
CA VAL A 220 -0.42 -0.63 -29.11
C VAL A 220 -0.80 -1.96 -29.76
#